data_AF-A0A351TPQ5-F1
#
_entry.id   AF-A0A351TPQ5-F1
#
_cell.length_a   1.000
_cell.length_b   1.000
_cell.length_c   1.000
_cell.angle_alpha   90.00
_cell.angle_beta   90.00
_cell.angle_gamma   90.00
#
_symmetry.space_group_name_H-M   'P 1'
#
loop_
_entity.id
_entity.type
_entity.pdbx_description
1 polymer ?
#
loop_
_entity_poly.entity_id
_entity_poly.type
_entity_poly.pdbx_seq_one_letter_code
_entity_poly.pdbx_strand_id
1 'polypeptide(L)'
;MPSKEELLRSIQPGMKLERAFFLKVYGYEISFPGFRETAIKALEDAGCSMAWDYYIAAVAGYNYGHQQQLKEVGKLYLEECNKEWKKKVKEGEEKRRQEEIELLKRKKQLLRRKRQLLTEE
;
A
#
# COMPACT_ATOMS: atom_id res chain seq x y z
N MET A 1 -3.65 -4.55 26.77
CA MET A 1 -4.93 -4.55 26.03
C MET A 1 -5.73 -5.70 26.59
N PRO A 2 -7.00 -5.52 27.01
CA PRO A 2 -7.78 -6.62 27.58
C PRO A 2 -7.94 -7.73 26.54
N SER A 3 -7.97 -9.00 26.93
CA SER A 3 -8.25 -10.12 26.02
C SER A 3 -9.63 -10.00 25.39
N LYS A 4 -9.92 -10.79 24.35
CA LYS A 4 -11.25 -10.82 23.72
C LYS A 4 -12.33 -11.25 24.72
N GLU A 5 -12.02 -12.19 25.62
CA GLU A 5 -12.90 -12.64 26.69
C GLU A 5 -13.09 -11.57 27.76
N GLU A 6 -12.02 -10.87 28.15
CA GLU A 6 -12.10 -9.76 29.10
C GLU A 6 -12.94 -8.60 28.54
N LEU A 7 -12.81 -8.32 27.25
CA LEU A 7 -13.60 -7.30 26.56
C LEU A 7 -15.09 -7.66 26.58
N LEU A 8 -15.46 -8.92 26.33
CA LEU A 8 -16.86 -9.37 26.42
C LEU A 8 -17.39 -9.29 27.85
N ARG A 9 -16.59 -9.72 28.85
CA ARG A 9 -16.98 -9.63 30.27
C ARG A 9 -17.17 -8.20 30.77
N SER A 10 -16.51 -7.22 30.15
CA SER A 10 -16.68 -5.81 30.47
C SER A 10 -18.03 -5.22 30.04
N ILE A 11 -18.80 -5.94 29.21
CA ILE A 11 -20.12 -5.52 28.77
C ILE A 11 -21.09 -5.66 29.93
N GLN A 12 -21.59 -4.52 30.41
CA GLN A 12 -22.53 -4.44 31.52
C GLN A 12 -23.60 -3.38 31.22
N PRO A 13 -24.84 -3.54 31.71
CA PRO A 13 -25.87 -2.51 31.56
C PRO A 13 -25.40 -1.15 32.09
N GLY A 14 -25.67 -0.08 31.34
CA GLY A 14 -25.30 1.28 31.74
C GLY A 14 -23.81 1.62 31.60
N MET A 15 -22.98 0.74 31.02
CA MET A 15 -21.59 1.08 30.75
C MET A 15 -21.47 2.25 29.77
N LYS A 16 -20.40 3.03 29.90
CA LYS A 16 -20.08 4.08 28.93
C LYS A 16 -19.49 3.45 27.66
N LEU A 17 -20.20 3.56 26.55
CA LEU A 17 -19.71 3.11 25.25
C LEU A 17 -18.87 4.21 24.60
N GLU A 18 -17.59 3.93 24.45
CA GLU A 18 -16.64 4.83 23.80
C GLU A 18 -16.25 4.30 22.42
N ARG A 19 -15.91 5.20 21.49
CA ARG A 19 -15.39 4.82 20.17
C ARG A 19 -14.24 3.81 20.26
N ALA A 20 -13.36 3.97 21.26
CA ALA A 20 -12.25 3.06 21.51
C ALA A 20 -12.68 1.62 21.79
N PHE A 21 -13.85 1.40 22.40
CA PHE A 21 -14.41 0.06 22.61
C PHE A 21 -14.71 -0.61 21.26
N PHE A 22 -15.45 0.06 20.38
CA PHE A 22 -15.79 -0.47 19.06
C PHE A 22 -14.56 -0.71 18.17
N LEU A 23 -13.52 0.13 18.29
CA LEU A 23 -12.26 -0.11 17.59
C LEU A 23 -11.50 -1.33 18.12
N LYS A 24 -11.62 -1.67 19.41
CA LYS A 24 -11.09 -2.94 19.94
C LYS A 24 -11.86 -4.13 19.38
N VAL A 25 -13.19 -4.03 19.32
CA VAL A 25 -14.04 -5.06 18.68
C VAL A 25 -13.64 -5.25 17.21
N TYR A 26 -13.45 -4.16 16.47
CA TYR A 26 -12.97 -4.21 15.09
C TYR A 26 -11.58 -4.85 14.97
N GLY A 27 -10.65 -4.50 15.86
CA GLY A 27 -9.32 -5.13 15.89
C GLY A 27 -9.39 -6.64 16.12
N TYR A 28 -10.24 -7.09 17.04
CA TYR A 28 -10.43 -8.53 17.28
C TYR A 28 -11.12 -9.24 16.12
N GLU A 29 -12.09 -8.61 15.47
CA GLU A 29 -12.75 -9.17 14.29
C GLU A 29 -11.76 -9.51 13.16
N ILE A 30 -10.72 -8.69 12.98
CA ILE A 30 -9.68 -8.93 11.95
C ILE A 30 -8.92 -10.23 12.22
N SER A 31 -8.61 -10.55 13.48
CA SER A 31 -7.88 -11.76 13.87
C SER A 31 -8.79 -12.96 14.19
N PHE A 32 -10.05 -12.70 14.54
CA PHE A 32 -11.03 -13.67 14.99
C PHE A 32 -12.39 -13.36 14.34
N PRO A 33 -12.63 -13.83 13.10
CA PRO A 33 -13.88 -13.57 12.39
C PRO A 33 -15.10 -14.05 13.19
N GLY A 34 -16.17 -13.25 13.22
CA GLY A 34 -17.37 -13.52 14.00
C GLY A 34 -17.36 -12.95 15.43
N PHE A 35 -16.24 -12.35 15.85
CA PHE A 35 -16.15 -11.70 17.16
C PHE A 35 -17.00 -10.44 17.21
N ARG A 36 -17.10 -9.68 16.12
CA ARG A 36 -17.98 -8.51 16.02
C ARG A 36 -19.40 -8.88 16.39
N GLU A 37 -19.98 -9.88 15.74
CA GLU A 37 -21.35 -10.33 15.96
C GLU A 37 -21.56 -10.73 17.41
N THR A 38 -20.61 -11.47 17.98
CA THR A 38 -20.65 -11.89 19.39
C THR A 38 -20.67 -10.69 20.32
N ALA A 39 -19.81 -9.69 20.09
CA ALA A 39 -19.72 -8.49 20.91
C ALA A 39 -20.95 -7.58 20.75
N ILE A 40 -21.47 -7.43 19.53
CA ILE A 40 -22.69 -6.65 19.26
C ILE A 40 -23.88 -7.31 19.93
N LYS A 41 -24.01 -8.64 19.82
CA LYS A 41 -25.10 -9.36 20.48
C LYS A 41 -25.07 -9.18 22.00
N ALA A 42 -23.88 -9.27 22.60
CA ALA A 42 -23.71 -9.02 24.03
C ALA A 42 -24.08 -7.59 24.44
N LEU A 43 -23.79 -6.59 23.59
CA LEU A 43 -24.21 -5.19 23.83
C LEU A 43 -25.73 -5.02 23.73
N GLU A 44 -26.36 -5.64 22.74
CA GLU A 44 -27.82 -5.62 22.56
C GLU A 44 -28.52 -6.28 23.76
N ASP A 45 -28.02 -7.44 24.21
CA ASP A 45 -28.54 -8.16 25.37
C ASP A 45 -28.33 -7.36 26.68
N ALA A 46 -27.30 -6.52 26.75
CA ALA A 46 -27.09 -5.57 27.84
C ALA A 46 -27.92 -4.28 27.72
N GLY A 47 -28.77 -4.16 26.70
CA GLY A 47 -29.73 -3.06 26.52
C GLY A 47 -29.32 -2.00 25.51
N CYS A 48 -28.25 -2.18 24.73
CA CYS A 48 -27.84 -1.25 23.68
C CYS A 48 -28.46 -1.63 22.33
N SER A 49 -29.69 -1.18 22.06
CA SER A 49 -30.41 -1.49 20.81
C SER A 49 -29.72 -0.96 19.54
N MET A 50 -28.87 0.07 19.66
CA MET A 50 -28.16 0.73 18.56
C MET A 50 -26.69 0.29 18.45
N ALA A 51 -26.30 -0.82 19.09
CA ALA A 51 -24.90 -1.26 19.16
C ALA A 51 -24.26 -1.43 17.77
N TRP A 52 -25.01 -1.99 16.82
CA TRP A 52 -24.56 -2.14 15.44
C TRP A 52 -24.23 -0.81 14.76
N ASP A 53 -25.12 0.18 14.89
CA ASP A 53 -24.94 1.50 14.27
C ASP A 53 -23.76 2.26 14.86
N TYR A 54 -23.57 2.17 16.19
CA TYR A 54 -22.39 2.75 16.84
C TYR A 54 -21.09 2.09 16.38
N TYR A 55 -21.09 0.78 16.19
CA TYR A 55 -19.94 0.06 15.64
C TYR A 55 -19.63 0.54 14.22
N ILE A 56 -20.62 0.58 13.33
CA ILE A 56 -20.48 1.03 11.94
C ILE A 56 -19.91 2.45 11.91
N ALA A 57 -20.47 3.38 12.69
CA ALA A 57 -20.01 4.77 12.74
C ALA A 57 -18.55 4.87 13.23
N ALA A 58 -18.18 4.12 14.26
CA ALA A 58 -16.82 4.11 14.80
C ALA A 58 -15.79 3.61 13.77
N VAL A 59 -16.11 2.49 13.11
CA VAL A 59 -15.25 1.85 12.10
C VAL A 59 -15.17 2.69 10.83
N ALA A 60 -16.29 3.24 10.34
CA ALA A 60 -16.31 4.12 9.18
C ALA A 60 -15.40 5.33 9.38
N GLY A 61 -15.48 5.99 10.55
CA GLY A 61 -14.60 7.11 10.87
C GLY A 61 -13.13 6.74 10.95
N TYR A 62 -12.82 5.51 11.40
CA TYR A 62 -11.43 5.02 11.46
C TYR A 62 -10.91 4.71 10.05
N ASN A 63 -11.66 3.93 9.27
CA ASN A 63 -11.31 3.54 7.92
C ASN A 63 -11.14 4.75 7.01
N TYR A 64 -12.00 5.76 7.14
CA TYR A 64 -11.85 7.00 6.39
C TYR A 64 -10.51 7.69 6.69
N GLY A 65 -10.18 7.93 7.95
CA GLY A 65 -8.92 8.57 8.34
C GLY A 65 -7.71 7.75 7.89
N HIS A 66 -7.76 6.43 8.08
CA HIS A 66 -6.69 5.52 7.70
C HIS A 66 -6.47 5.49 6.17
N GLN A 67 -7.55 5.48 5.37
CA GLN A 67 -7.46 5.53 3.91
C GLN A 67 -6.85 6.82 3.40
N GLN A 68 -7.14 7.97 4.02
CA GLN A 68 -6.52 9.24 3.60
C GLN A 68 -5.01 9.22 3.85
N GLN A 69 -4.59 8.73 5.02
CA GLN A 69 -3.16 8.56 5.33
C GLN A 69 -2.46 7.61 4.34
N LEU A 70 -3.10 6.48 4.02
CA LEU A 70 -2.57 5.52 3.05
C LEU A 70 -2.47 6.12 1.63
N LYS A 71 -3.41 6.97 1.22
CA LYS A 71 -3.35 7.66 -0.08
C LYS A 71 -2.13 8.58 -0.17
N GLU A 72 -1.85 9.34 0.88
CA GLU A 72 -0.69 10.23 0.93
C GLU A 72 0.63 9.46 0.85
N VAL A 73 0.76 8.42 1.68
CA VAL A 73 1.95 7.54 1.66
C VAL A 73 2.09 6.82 0.32
N GLY A 74 0.99 6.31 -0.23
CA GLY A 74 0.97 5.64 -1.53
C GLY A 74 1.42 6.56 -2.67
N LYS A 75 1.05 7.85 -2.62
CA LYS A 75 1.51 8.85 -3.58
C LYS A 75 3.02 9.06 -3.50
N LEU A 76 3.56 9.21 -2.29
CA LEU A 76 5.01 9.36 -2.08
C LEU A 76 5.80 8.15 -2.59
N TYR A 77 5.30 6.94 -2.30
CA TYR A 77 5.91 5.71 -2.78
C TYR A 77 5.90 5.62 -4.32
N LEU A 78 4.76 5.93 -4.94
CA LEU A 78 4.63 5.95 -6.40
C LEU A 78 5.57 6.98 -7.05
N GLU A 79 5.72 8.16 -6.46
CA GLU A 79 6.66 9.18 -6.92
C GLU A 79 8.11 8.67 -6.89
N GLU A 80 8.50 7.96 -5.84
CA GLU A 80 9.84 7.40 -5.71
C GLU A 80 10.09 6.29 -6.75
N CYS A 81 9.17 5.35 -6.90
CA CYS A 81 9.25 4.32 -7.95
C CYS A 81 9.37 4.93 -9.34
N ASN A 82 8.63 6.01 -9.61
CA ASN A 82 8.70 6.71 -10.89
C ASN A 82 10.04 7.41 -11.13
N LYS A 83 10.68 7.96 -10.08
CA LYS A 83 12.04 8.52 -10.21
C LYS A 83 13.05 7.43 -10.56
N GLU A 84 13.01 6.30 -9.85
CA GLU A 84 13.89 5.16 -10.14
C GLU A 84 13.70 4.63 -11.56
N TRP A 85 12.44 4.49 -11.98
CA TRP A 85 12.10 4.05 -13.33
C TRP A 85 12.68 5.02 -14.39
N LYS A 86 12.45 6.32 -14.23
CA LYS A 86 13.00 7.34 -15.13
C LYS A 86 14.53 7.30 -15.20
N LYS A 87 15.21 7.03 -14.08
CA LYS A 87 16.66 6.88 -14.04
C LYS A 87 17.11 5.66 -14.86
N LYS A 88 16.49 4.50 -14.66
CA LYS A 88 16.78 3.28 -15.42
C LYS A 88 16.56 3.46 -16.92
N VAL A 89 15.48 4.14 -17.31
CA VAL A 89 15.19 4.44 -18.72
C VAL A 89 16.29 5.31 -19.32
N LYS A 90 16.67 6.41 -18.65
CA LYS A 90 17.75 7.30 -19.12
C LYS A 90 19.08 6.56 -19.26
N GLU A 91 19.46 5.76 -18.26
CA GLU A 91 20.69 4.97 -18.30
C GLU A 91 20.68 3.95 -19.45
N GLY A 92 19.53 3.31 -19.71
CA GLY A 92 19.37 2.40 -20.84
C GLY A 92 19.47 3.11 -22.20
N GLU A 93 18.88 4.30 -22.33
CA GLU A 93 18.99 5.12 -23.55
C GLU A 93 20.43 5.57 -23.80
N GLU A 94 21.14 6.01 -22.76
CA GLU A 94 22.52 6.45 -22.87
C GLU A 94 23.43 5.29 -23.30
N LYS A 95 23.25 4.09 -22.73
CA LYS A 95 23.97 2.88 -23.14
C LYS A 95 23.74 2.55 -24.61
N ARG A 96 22.48 2.53 -25.06
CA ARG A 96 22.15 2.29 -26.48
C ARG A 96 22.82 3.30 -27.42
N ARG A 97 22.83 4.58 -27.04
CA ARG A 97 23.49 5.64 -27.81
C ARG A 97 25.01 5.42 -27.88
N GLN A 98 25.64 5.03 -26.78
CA GLN A 98 27.07 4.73 -26.74
C GLN A 98 27.42 3.52 -27.64
N GLU A 99 26.64 2.45 -27.56
CA GLU A 99 26.78 1.27 -28.41
C GLU A 99 26.65 1.62 -29.91
N GLU A 100 25.67 2.46 -30.26
CA GLU A 100 25.47 2.92 -31.63
C GLU A 100 26.65 3.76 -32.14
N ILE A 101 27.16 4.69 -31.33
CA ILE A 101 28.34 5.49 -31.65
C ILE A 101 29.56 4.58 -31.86
N GLU A 102 29.74 3.57 -31.01
CA GLU A 102 30.85 2.62 -31.13
C GLU A 102 30.73 1.78 -32.41
N LEU A 103 29.53 1.30 -32.72
CA LEU A 103 29.25 0.56 -33.95
C LEU A 103 29.55 1.40 -35.19
N LEU A 104 29.13 2.67 -35.20
CA LEU A 104 29.41 3.61 -36.29
C LEU A 104 30.91 3.86 -36.47
N LYS A 105 31.66 4.02 -35.36
CA LYS A 105 33.13 4.15 -35.40
C LYS A 105 33.78 2.92 -36.05
N ARG A 106 33.37 1.71 -35.64
CA ARG A 106 33.87 0.45 -36.22
C ARG A 106 33.56 0.35 -37.72
N LYS A 107 32.31 0.63 -38.12
CA LYS A 107 31.91 0.66 -39.55
C LYS A 107 32.77 1.63 -40.36
N LYS A 108 33.01 2.84 -39.84
CA LYS A 108 33.85 3.84 -40.51
C LYS A 108 35.29 3.38 -40.68
N GLN A 109 35.87 2.71 -39.69
CA GLN A 109 37.22 2.12 -39.80
C GLN A 109 37.28 1.01 -40.85
N LEU A 110 36.30 0.12 -40.88
CA LEU A 110 36.22 -0.95 -41.88
C LEU A 110 36.10 -0.40 -43.31
N LEU A 111 35.28 0.63 -43.51
CA LEU A 111 35.15 1.30 -44.82
C LEU A 111 36.46 1.95 -45.27
N ARG A 112 37.22 2.57 -44.35
CA ARG A 112 38.55 3.11 -44.66
C ARG A 112 39.52 2.03 -45.11
N ARG A 113 39.58 0.91 -44.37
CA ARG A 113 40.42 -0.25 -44.73
C ARG A 113 40.04 -0.83 -46.10
N LYS A 114 38.73 -1.01 -46.34
CA LYS A 114 38.24 -1.50 -47.64
C LYS A 114 38.64 -0.58 -48.79
N ARG A 115 38.57 0.74 -48.59
CA ARG A 115 38.99 1.72 -49.61
C ARG A 115 40.47 1.65 -49.92
N GLN A 116 41.33 1.48 -48.91
CA GLN A 116 42.79 1.35 -49.11
C GLN A 116 43.12 0.13 -49.96
N LEU A 117 42.54 -1.03 -49.65
CA LEU A 117 42.74 -2.26 -50.41
C LEU A 117 42.31 -2.14 -51.88
N LEU A 118 41.22 -1.41 -52.15
CA LEU A 118 40.72 -1.19 -53.52
C LEU A 118 41.54 -0.17 -54.33
N THR A 119 42.45 0.57 -53.70
CA THR A 119 43.32 1.55 -54.37
C THR A 119 44.77 1.06 -54.50
N GLU A 120 45.10 -0.08 -53.91
CA GLU A 120 46.42 -0.73 -54.00
C GLU A 120 46.46 -1.84 -55.08
N GLU A 121 45.35 -2.06 -55.81
CA GLU A 121 45.26 -2.81 -57.08
C GLU A 121 45.27 -1.86 -58.29
#